data_AF-A0A0N4XNY3-F1
#
_entry.id   AF-A0A0N4XNY3-F1
#
_cell.length_a   1.000
_cell.length_b   1.000
_cell.length_c   1.000
_cell.angle_alpha   90.00
_cell.angle_beta   90.00
_cell.angle_gamma   90.00
#
_symmetry.space_group_name_H-M   'P 1'
#
loop_
_entity.id
_entity.type
_entity.pdbx_description
1 polymer ?
#
loop_
_entity_poly.entity_id
_entity_poly.type
_entity_poly.pdbx_seq_one_letter_code
_entity_poly.pdbx_strand_id
1 'polypeptide(L)' 'MLGGRRLCAFDELSQLDPELYRNLTFVKKYDGDVSDLSLTFSIDEDFMGKINTVDLVPGGRTIQVTNDNK' A
#
# COMPACT_ATOMS: atom_id res chain seq x y z
N MET A 1 21.23 17.61 -21.28
CA MET A 1 21.28 16.20 -20.87
C MET A 1 20.21 15.99 -19.80
N LEU A 2 19.07 15.40 -20.16
CA LEU A 2 18.00 15.11 -19.20
C LEU A 2 18.42 13.84 -18.44
N GLY A 3 19.00 14.02 -17.25
CA GLY A 3 19.31 12.92 -16.35
C GLY A 3 18.02 12.28 -15.90
N GLY A 4 17.67 11.12 -16.47
CA GLY A 4 16.56 10.31 -16.02
C GLY A 4 16.84 9.81 -14.60
N ARG A 5 16.37 10.56 -13.61
CA ARG A 5 16.29 10.05 -12.24
C ARG A 5 15.24 8.94 -12.29
N ARG A 6 15.70 7.69 -12.21
CA ARG A 6 14.81 6.55 -12.00
C ARG A 6 14.17 6.75 -10.63
N LEU A 7 12.90 7.08 -10.61
CA LEU A 7 12.11 7.13 -9.39
C LEU A 7 12.05 5.71 -8.82
N CYS A 8 12.03 5.56 -7.50
CA CYS A 8 11.76 4.24 -6.95
C CYS A 8 10.29 3.88 -7.21
N ALA A 9 9.94 2.60 -7.26
CA ALA A 9 8.58 2.15 -7.58
C ALA A 9 7.50 2.84 -6.72
N PHE A 10 7.82 3.18 -5.48
CA PHE A 10 6.94 3.95 -4.60
C PHE A 10 6.73 5.40 -5.08
N ASP A 11 7.79 6.09 -5.49
CA ASP A 11 7.70 7.47 -5.98
C ASP A 11 7.01 7.54 -7.35
N GLU A 12 7.09 6.48 -8.16
CA GLU A 12 6.37 6.38 -9.44
C GLU A 12 4.85 6.36 -9.26
N LEU A 13 4.35 5.85 -8.12
CA LEU A 13 2.91 5.88 -7.79
C LEU A 13 2.37 7.31 -7.76
N SER A 14 3.18 8.32 -7.42
CA SER A 14 2.72 9.72 -7.42
C SER A 14 2.20 10.20 -8.78
N GLN A 15 2.63 9.56 -9.87
CA GLN A 15 2.20 9.83 -11.24
C GLN A 15 1.19 8.79 -11.76
N LEU A 16 1.37 7.51 -11.41
CA LEU A 16 0.53 6.41 -11.88
C LEU A 16 -0.82 6.32 -11.14
N ASP A 17 -0.77 6.39 -9.81
CA ASP A 17 -1.92 6.36 -8.93
C ASP A 17 -1.71 7.32 -7.75
N PRO A 18 -2.04 8.61 -7.93
CA PRO A 18 -1.82 9.62 -6.91
C PRO A 18 -2.60 9.36 -5.62
N GLU A 19 -3.72 8.64 -5.69
CA GLU A 19 -4.53 8.32 -4.52
C GLU A 19 -3.87 7.24 -3.69
N LEU A 20 -3.47 6.14 -4.33
CA LEU A 20 -2.72 5.08 -3.66
C LEU A 20 -1.42 5.61 -3.05
N TYR A 21 -0.69 6.45 -3.78
CA TYR A 21 0.52 7.10 -3.25
C TYR A 21 0.24 7.91 -1.99
N ARG A 22 -0.83 8.72 -1.98
CA ARG A 22 -1.23 9.51 -0.79
C ARG A 22 -1.60 8.60 0.37
N ASN A 23 -2.39 7.56 0.14
CA ASN A 23 -2.85 6.65 1.18
C ASN A 23 -1.68 5.87 1.81
N LEU A 24 -0.78 5.32 0.99
CA LEU A 24 0.41 4.64 1.50
C LEU A 24 1.37 5.60 2.19
N THR A 25 1.54 6.83 1.68
CA THR A 25 2.33 7.87 2.35
C THR A 25 1.73 8.24 3.71
N PHE A 26 0.40 8.30 3.80
CA PHE A 26 -0.31 8.55 5.04
C PHE A 26 -0.03 7.42 6.05
N VAL A 27 -0.23 6.15 5.69
CA VAL A 27 0.06 5.01 6.59
C VAL A 27 1.52 5.03 7.05
N LYS A 28 2.46 5.26 6.12
CA LYS A 28 3.90 5.34 6.43
C LYS A 28 4.24 6.43 7.45
N LYS A 29 3.58 7.59 7.34
CA LYS A 29 3.81 8.76 8.22
C LYS A 29 2.80 8.87 9.37
N TYR A 30 1.92 7.90 9.53
CA TYR A 30 0.93 7.93 10.59
C TYR A 30 1.63 7.80 11.94
N ASP A 31 1.44 8.80 12.79
CA ASP A 31 2.03 8.89 14.13
C ASP A 31 1.13 8.25 15.22
N GLY A 32 -0.10 7.88 14.87
CA GLY A 32 -1.02 7.14 15.74
C GLY A 32 -0.76 5.63 15.74
N ASP A 33 -1.68 4.86 16.34
CA ASP A 33 -1.64 3.41 16.22
C ASP A 33 -2.18 2.98 14.85
N VAL A 34 -1.31 2.51 13.95
CA VAL A 34 -1.73 2.03 12.62
C VAL A 34 -2.76 0.89 12.72
N SER A 35 -2.81 0.17 13.84
CA SER A 35 -3.80 -0.87 14.11
C SER A 35 -5.23 -0.32 14.05
N ASP A 36 -5.44 0.97 14.37
CA ASP A 36 -6.74 1.66 14.30
C ASP A 36 -7.27 1.79 12.86
N LEU A 37 -6.37 1.75 11.87
CA LEU A 37 -6.73 1.77 10.45
C LEU A 37 -7.32 0.43 9.96
N SER A 38 -7.29 -0.61 10.81
CA SER A 38 -7.86 -1.93 10.53
C SER A 38 -7.36 -2.55 9.21
N LEU A 39 -6.09 -2.34 8.91
CA LEU A 39 -5.42 -2.84 7.70
C LEU A 39 -4.89 -4.26 7.93
N THR A 40 -4.80 -5.04 6.84
CA THR A 40 -4.15 -6.35 6.81
C THR A 40 -3.12 -6.39 5.68
N PHE A 41 -2.25 -7.39 5.66
CA PHE A 41 -1.31 -7.61 4.54
C PHE A 41 -2.02 -8.27 3.35
N SER A 42 -3.09 -7.66 2.86
CA SER A 42 -3.83 -8.09 1.67
C SER A 42 -4.34 -6.88 0.88
N ILE A 43 -4.64 -7.10 -0.39
CA ILE A 43 -5.27 -6.11 -1.28
C ILE A 43 -6.47 -6.74 -1.98
N ASP A 44 -7.43 -5.89 -2.34
CA ASP A 44 -8.55 -6.26 -3.20
C ASP A 44 -8.27 -5.81 -4.63
N GLU A 45 -8.26 -6.75 -5.56
CA GLU A 45 -8.10 -6.48 -6.99
C GLU A 45 -9.43 -6.73 -7.70
N ASP A 46 -9.92 -5.74 -8.45
CA ASP A 46 -11.03 -5.95 -9.38
C ASP A 46 -10.48 -6.56 -10.69
N PHE A 47 -10.83 -7.82 -10.92
CA PHE A 47 -10.59 -8.48 -12.19
C PHE A 47 -11.91 -8.81 -12.87
N MET A 48 -12.23 -8.05 -13.92
CA MET A 48 -13.43 -8.23 -14.75
C MET A 48 -14.75 -8.18 -13.95
N GLY A 49 -14.86 -7.27 -12.97
CA GLY A 49 -16.04 -7.11 -12.12
C GLY A 49 -16.11 -8.10 -10.96
N LYS A 50 -15.05 -8.86 -10.71
CA LYS A 50 -14.90 -9.73 -9.54
C LYS A 50 -13.78 -9.21 -8.67
N ILE A 51 -14.13 -8.91 -7.42
CA ILE A 51 -13.15 -8.55 -6.40
C ILE A 51 -12.46 -9.82 -5.91
N ASN A 52 -11.13 -9.86 -6.02
CA ASN A 52 -10.31 -10.93 -5.49
C ASN A 52 -9.37 -10.36 -4.42
N THR A 53 -9.41 -10.94 -3.22
CA THR A 53 -8.48 -10.57 -2.14
C THR A 53 -7.18 -11.37 -2.25
N VAL A 54 -6.09 -10.67 -2.56
CA VAL A 54 -4.75 -11.24 -2.70
C VAL A 54 -3.95 -10.95 -1.45
N ASP A 55 -3.34 -11.99 -0.87
CA ASP A 55 -2.44 -11.81 0.28
C ASP A 55 -1.08 -11.27 -0.21
N LEU A 56 -0.59 -10.19 0.41
CA LEU A 56 0.73 -9.61 0.13
C LEU A 56 1.88 -10.44 0.72
N VAL A 57 1.57 -11.18 1.78
CA VAL A 57 2.46 -12.16 2.44
C VAL A 57 1.67 -13.43 2.73
N PRO A 58 2.29 -14.61 2.93
CA PRO A 58 1.53 -15.83 3.23
C PRO A 58 0.57 -15.66 4.42
N GLY A 59 -0.74 -15.83 4.18
CA GLY A 59 -1.78 -15.65 5.22
C GLY A 59 -2.08 -14.18 5.57
N GLY A 60 -1.63 -13.23 4.76
CA GLY A 60 -1.63 -11.80 5.04
C GLY A 60 -2.98 -11.20 5.41
N ARG A 61 -4.10 -11.69 4.87
CA ARG A 61 -5.46 -11.28 5.28
C ARG A 61 -5.80 -11.52 6.75
N THR A 62 -5.03 -12.35 7.45
CA THR A 62 -5.19 -12.62 8.89
C THR A 62 -4.15 -11.92 9.76
N ILE A 63 -3.21 -11.21 9.13
CA ILE A 63 -2.13 -10.50 9.81
C ILE A 63 -2.47 -9.02 9.80
N GLN A 64 -2.71 -8.47 10.98
CA GLN A 64 -2.98 -7.05 11.16
C GLN A 64 -1.70 -6.22 10.94
N VAL A 65 -1.86 -5.08 10.27
CA VAL A 65 -0.79 -4.09 10.16
C VAL A 65 -0.74 -3.30 11.47
N THR A 66 0.43 -3.23 12.07
CA THR A 66 0.74 -2.52 13.31
C THR A 66 1.91 -1.57 13.07
N ASN A 67 2.23 -0.73 14.05
CA ASN A 67 3.37 0.17 13.96
C ASN A 67 4.72 -0.56 13.81
N ASP A 68 4.81 -1.80 14.29
CA ASP A 68 6.05 -2.60 14.25
C ASP A 68 6.30 -3.24 12.87
N ASN A 69 5.27 -3.38 12.03
CA ASN A 69 5.35 -4.12 10.77
C ASN A 69 4.95 -3.32 9.52
N LYS A 70 4.70 -2.01 9.66
CA LYS A 70 4.33 -1.11 8.55
C LYS A 70 5.45 -0.86 7.53
#